data_AF-E4S722-F1
#
_entry.id   AF-E4S722-F1
#
_cell.length_a   1.000
_cell.length_b   1.000
_cell.length_c   1.000
_cell.angle_alpha   90.00
_cell.angle_beta   90.00
_cell.angle_gamma   90.00
#
_symmetry.space_group_name_H-M   'P 1'
#
loop_
_entity.id
_entity.type
_entity.pdbx_description
1 polymer ?
#
loop_
_entity_poly.entity_id
_entity_poly.type
_entity_poly.pdbx_seq_one_letter_code
_entity_poly.pdbx_strand_id
1 'polypeptide(L)'
;MNSNIKLYIRWALVFLWMAVIFYFSSQEGIISHQKSFSVAVLCERIVEFFAGKDIITNANRKNFEFFVRKLAHVTEYFVLCMLFYRAFLAGGNDYRKSAAKSFIFSFLYAVTDEIHQIFVAGRGPSPVDVGVDTIGMLLYLLPRILKEKIKKRAG
;
A
#
# COMPACT_ATOMS: atom_id res chain seq x y z
N MET A 1 17.52 -17.02 18.49
CA MET A 1 16.78 -17.28 17.24
C MET A 1 17.73 -17.11 16.05
N ASN A 2 17.88 -18.16 15.23
CA ASN A 2 18.83 -18.23 14.10
C ASN A 2 18.63 -17.05 13.12
N SER A 3 19.71 -16.47 12.59
CA SER A 3 19.66 -15.32 11.66
C SER A 3 18.83 -15.64 10.41
N ASN A 4 18.91 -16.90 9.95
CA ASN A 4 18.14 -17.41 8.82
C ASN A 4 16.62 -17.41 9.10
N ILE A 5 16.19 -17.78 10.31
CA ILE A 5 14.78 -17.76 10.71
C ILE A 5 14.21 -16.34 10.65
N LYS A 6 14.98 -15.35 11.14
CA LYS A 6 14.57 -13.94 11.08
C LYS A 6 14.43 -13.44 9.63
N LEU A 7 15.25 -13.95 8.71
CA LEU A 7 15.15 -13.60 7.29
C LEU A 7 13.89 -14.18 6.66
N TYR A 8 13.61 -15.47 6.92
CA TYR A 8 12.40 -16.13 6.41
C TYR A 8 11.11 -15.46 6.91
N ILE A 9 11.05 -15.07 8.19
CA ILE A 9 9.89 -14.35 8.73
C ILE A 9 9.65 -13.03 7.99
N ARG A 10 10.70 -12.28 7.65
CA ARG A 10 10.53 -11.00 6.93
C ARG A 10 9.98 -11.20 5.53
N TRP A 11 10.46 -12.22 4.81
CA TRP A 11 9.92 -12.56 3.50
C TRP A 11 8.49 -13.11 3.59
N ALA A 12 8.17 -13.91 4.60
CA ALA A 12 6.80 -14.34 4.85
C ALA A 12 5.85 -13.15 5.06
N LEU A 13 6.29 -12.11 5.80
CA LEU A 13 5.52 -10.88 5.96
C LEU A 13 5.34 -10.12 4.64
N VAL A 14 6.35 -10.07 3.77
CA VAL A 14 6.23 -9.47 2.43
C VAL A 14 5.15 -10.18 1.62
N PHE A 15 5.22 -11.51 1.52
CA PHE A 15 4.25 -12.29 0.74
C PHE A 15 2.84 -12.23 1.34
N LEU A 16 2.73 -12.24 2.67
CA LEU A 16 1.46 -12.06 3.35
C LEU A 16 0.84 -10.70 2.99
N TRP A 17 1.64 -9.63 3.00
CA TRP A 17 1.16 -8.30 2.66
C TRP A 17 0.80 -8.16 1.18
N MET A 18 1.56 -8.79 0.28
CA MET A 18 1.18 -8.89 -1.14
C MET A 18 -0.18 -9.57 -1.29
N ALA A 19 -0.43 -10.68 -0.58
CA ALA A 19 -1.73 -11.36 -0.61
C ALA A 19 -2.87 -10.46 -0.10
N VAL A 20 -2.62 -9.62 0.91
CA VAL A 20 -3.60 -8.63 1.40
C VAL A 20 -3.93 -7.59 0.32
N ILE A 21 -2.92 -7.03 -0.35
CA ILE A 21 -3.13 -6.08 -1.45
C ILE A 21 -3.90 -6.73 -2.59
N PHE A 22 -3.50 -7.94 -2.98
CA PHE A 22 -4.18 -8.70 -4.03
C PHE A 22 -5.66 -8.96 -3.69
N TYR A 23 -5.95 -9.33 -2.44
CA TYR A 23 -7.32 -9.49 -1.97
C TYR A 23 -8.12 -8.18 -2.10
N PHE A 24 -7.59 -7.04 -1.67
CA PHE A 24 -8.27 -5.75 -1.80
C PHE A 24 -8.44 -5.30 -3.26
N SER A 25 -7.48 -5.62 -4.11
CA SER A 25 -7.51 -5.36 -5.55
C SER A 25 -8.55 -6.20 -6.29
N SER A 26 -8.75 -7.45 -5.84
CA SER A 26 -9.72 -8.40 -6.41
C SER A 26 -11.20 -8.04 -6.13
N GLN A 27 -11.47 -7.09 -5.23
CA GLN A 27 -12.85 -6.70 -4.90
C GLN A 27 -13.47 -5.92 -6.07
N GLU A 28 -14.62 -6.39 -6.56
CA GLU A 28 -15.36 -5.79 -7.68
C GLU A 28 -15.59 -4.28 -7.50
N GLY A 29 -15.44 -3.53 -8.60
CA GLY A 29 -15.62 -2.07 -8.62
C GLY A 29 -17.07 -1.61 -8.77
N ILE A 30 -18.03 -2.55 -8.80
CA ILE A 30 -19.43 -2.25 -9.08
C ILE A 30 -20.05 -1.47 -7.91
N ILE A 31 -20.24 -0.18 -8.16
CA ILE A 31 -21.14 0.70 -7.44
C ILE A 31 -22.55 0.12 -7.60
N SER A 32 -23.07 -0.59 -6.60
CA SER A 32 -24.39 -0.32 -6.02
C SER A 32 -24.92 -1.44 -5.11
N HIS A 33 -25.46 -1.01 -3.98
CA HIS A 33 -26.54 -1.63 -3.21
C HIS A 33 -26.35 -2.92 -2.41
N GLN A 34 -25.25 -3.66 -2.50
CA GLN A 34 -24.97 -4.71 -1.52
C GLN A 34 -23.75 -4.36 -0.68
N LYS A 35 -23.92 -4.49 0.64
CA LYS A 35 -23.00 -4.13 1.71
C LYS A 35 -21.69 -4.94 1.60
N SER A 36 -20.86 -4.64 0.61
CA SER A 36 -19.51 -5.17 0.53
C SER A 36 -18.69 -4.53 1.65
N PHE A 37 -18.02 -5.38 2.44
CA PHE A 37 -17.17 -5.01 3.56
C PHE A 37 -15.90 -4.30 3.05
N SER A 38 -16.07 -3.13 2.43
CA SER A 38 -14.98 -2.31 1.94
C SER A 38 -14.45 -1.41 3.04
N VAL A 39 -13.16 -1.08 2.99
CA VAL A 39 -12.52 -0.14 3.91
C VAL A 39 -13.27 1.20 3.94
N ALA A 40 -13.85 1.61 2.80
CA ALA A 40 -14.67 2.82 2.70
C ALA A 40 -15.93 2.78 3.59
N VAL A 41 -16.66 1.66 3.64
CA VAL A 41 -17.85 1.50 4.50
C VAL A 41 -17.47 1.53 5.98
N LEU A 42 -16.32 0.94 6.34
CA LEU A 42 -15.83 1.01 7.72
C LEU A 42 -15.44 2.45 8.09
N CYS A 43 -14.71 3.15 7.21
CA CYS A 43 -14.35 4.55 7.39
C CYS A 43 -15.60 5.45 7.50
N GLU A 44 -16.60 5.22 6.66
CA GLU A 44 -17.87 5.94 6.73
C GLU A 44 -18.55 5.75 8.08
N ARG A 45 -18.70 4.51 8.57
CA ARG A 45 -19.30 4.24 9.89
C ARG A 45 -18.54 4.89 11.03
N ILE A 46 -17.21 4.92 10.96
CA ILE A 46 -16.38 5.60 11.96
C ILE A 46 -16.66 7.11 11.92
N VAL A 47 -16.69 7.72 10.73
CA VAL A 47 -17.00 9.14 10.57
C VAL A 47 -18.41 9.46 11.08
N GLU A 48 -19.42 8.66 10.72
CA GLU A 48 -20.79 8.84 11.20
C GLU A 48 -20.89 8.73 12.73
N PHE A 49 -20.14 7.80 13.34
CA PHE A 49 -20.13 7.61 14.79
C PHE A 49 -19.56 8.82 15.54
N PHE A 50 -18.47 9.43 15.03
CA PHE A 50 -17.80 10.54 15.70
C PHE A 50 -18.33 11.93 15.30
N ALA A 51 -18.71 12.12 14.04
CA ALA A 51 -19.04 13.42 13.46
C ALA A 51 -20.51 13.57 13.04
N GLY A 52 -21.31 12.50 13.12
CA GLY A 52 -22.74 12.51 12.80
C GLY A 52 -23.05 12.05 11.37
N LYS A 53 -24.30 11.61 11.16
CA LYS A 53 -24.77 10.98 9.92
C LYS A 53 -24.89 11.92 8.72
N ASP A 54 -24.93 13.23 8.94
CA ASP A 54 -25.13 14.21 7.87
C ASP A 54 -23.83 14.64 7.18
N ILE A 55 -22.67 14.15 7.64
CA ILE A 55 -21.35 14.48 7.08
C ILE A 55 -21.13 13.78 5.72
N ILE A 56 -21.51 12.50 5.62
CA ILE A 56 -21.38 11.72 4.38
C ILE A 56 -22.78 11.59 3.76
N THR A 57 -23.03 12.43 2.76
CA THR A 57 -24.29 12.47 2.02
C THR A 57 -24.13 11.75 0.68
N ASN A 58 -25.25 11.42 0.03
CA ASN A 58 -25.20 10.84 -1.32
C ASN A 58 -24.46 11.73 -2.33
N ALA A 59 -24.41 13.05 -2.10
CA ALA A 59 -23.70 13.99 -2.96
C ALA A 59 -22.17 13.90 -2.85
N ASN A 60 -21.62 13.64 -1.65
CA ASN A 60 -20.16 13.60 -1.43
C ASN A 60 -19.60 12.18 -1.27
N ARG A 61 -20.45 11.15 -1.12
CA ARG A 61 -20.08 9.74 -0.94
C ARG A 61 -19.06 9.25 -1.97
N LYS A 62 -19.26 9.53 -3.25
CA LYS A 62 -18.33 9.11 -4.32
C LYS A 62 -16.93 9.71 -4.15
N ASN A 63 -16.86 10.99 -3.75
CA ASN A 63 -15.59 11.66 -3.49
C ASN A 63 -14.92 11.08 -2.23
N PHE A 64 -15.70 10.83 -1.17
CA PHE A 64 -15.21 10.20 0.05
C PHE A 64 -14.62 8.82 -0.22
N GLU A 65 -15.35 7.95 -0.93
CA GLU A 65 -14.87 6.62 -1.34
C GLU A 65 -13.60 6.71 -2.18
N PHE A 66 -13.54 7.66 -3.12
CA PHE A 66 -12.35 7.93 -3.91
C PHE A 66 -11.14 8.31 -3.03
N PHE A 67 -11.33 9.23 -2.08
CA PHE A 67 -10.27 9.63 -1.14
C PHE A 67 -9.79 8.48 -0.27
N VAL A 68 -10.72 7.73 0.34
CA VAL A 68 -10.37 6.57 1.18
C VAL A 68 -9.59 5.55 0.37
N ARG A 69 -10.00 5.27 -0.87
CA ARG A 69 -9.27 4.36 -1.76
C ARG A 69 -7.86 4.86 -2.04
N LYS A 70 -7.68 6.13 -2.43
CA LYS A 70 -6.33 6.69 -2.68
C LYS A 70 -5.45 6.63 -1.44
N LEU A 71 -6.00 6.86 -0.24
CA LEU A 71 -5.24 6.72 1.01
C LEU A 71 -4.87 5.25 1.31
N ALA A 72 -5.76 4.30 1.01
CA ALA A 72 -5.48 2.88 1.15
C ALA A 72 -4.30 2.47 0.24
N HIS A 73 -4.32 2.85 -1.04
CA HIS A 73 -3.23 2.63 -1.99
C HIS A 73 -1.89 3.20 -1.48
N VAL A 74 -1.86 4.47 -1.06
CA VAL A 74 -0.64 5.06 -0.47
C VAL A 74 -0.13 4.23 0.72
N THR A 75 -1.04 3.78 1.59
CA THR A 75 -0.68 3.02 2.80
C THR A 75 -0.19 1.61 2.47
N GLU A 76 -0.84 0.92 1.55
CA GLU A 76 -0.51 -0.43 1.10
C GLU A 76 0.92 -0.50 0.54
N TYR A 77 1.24 0.42 -0.37
CA TYR A 77 2.55 0.44 -1.01
C TYR A 77 3.64 1.08 -0.14
N PHE A 78 3.29 1.96 0.81
CA PHE A 78 4.19 2.35 1.89
C PHE A 78 4.64 1.15 2.72
N VAL A 79 3.68 0.33 3.18
CA VAL A 79 3.98 -0.85 4.01
C VAL A 79 4.72 -1.91 3.20
N LEU A 80 4.31 -2.17 1.96
CA LEU A 80 4.99 -3.12 1.08
C LEU A 80 6.45 -2.73 0.87
N CYS A 81 6.71 -1.46 0.55
CA CYS A 81 8.06 -0.95 0.35
C CYS A 81 8.91 -1.05 1.63
N MET A 82 8.30 -0.77 2.80
CA MET A 82 8.95 -0.97 4.10
C MET A 82 9.35 -2.42 4.33
N LEU A 83 8.47 -3.37 4.02
CA LEU A 83 8.71 -4.79 4.24
C LEU A 83 9.83 -5.30 3.33
N PHE A 84 9.79 -4.96 2.04
CA PHE A 84 10.89 -5.25 1.12
C PHE A 84 12.22 -4.67 1.61
N TYR A 85 12.23 -3.41 2.05
CA TYR A 85 13.45 -2.75 2.52
C TYR A 85 14.06 -3.48 3.71
N ARG A 86 13.22 -3.87 4.68
CA ARG A 86 13.66 -4.63 5.86
C ARG A 86 14.14 -6.03 5.48
N ALA A 87 13.49 -6.70 4.52
CA ALA A 87 13.89 -8.01 4.04
C ALA A 87 15.25 -7.96 3.31
N PHE A 88 15.44 -7.00 2.40
CA PHE A 88 16.70 -6.82 1.67
C PHE A 88 17.86 -6.43 2.58
N LEU A 89 17.62 -5.54 3.56
CA LEU A 89 18.64 -5.15 4.53
C LEU A 89 19.06 -6.34 5.42
N ALA A 90 18.09 -7.17 5.83
CA ALA A 90 18.37 -8.40 6.59
C ALA A 90 19.12 -9.46 5.77
N GLY A 91 18.99 -9.44 4.45
CA GLY A 91 19.75 -10.28 3.51
C GLY A 91 21.17 -9.79 3.22
N GLY A 92 21.66 -8.76 3.93
CA GLY A 92 23.04 -8.28 3.81
C GLY A 92 23.27 -7.18 2.75
N ASN A 93 22.21 -6.67 2.11
CA ASN A 93 22.36 -5.52 1.22
C ASN A 93 22.66 -4.24 2.01
N ASP A 94 23.43 -3.31 1.43
CA ASP A 94 23.55 -1.97 1.98
C ASP A 94 22.24 -1.17 1.87
N TYR A 95 22.15 -0.01 2.55
CA TYR A 95 20.93 0.79 2.59
C TYR A 95 20.50 1.34 1.21
N ARG A 96 21.45 1.60 0.29
CA ARG A 96 21.15 2.13 -1.06
C ARG A 96 20.63 1.02 -1.95
N LYS A 97 21.30 -0.14 -1.96
CA LYS A 97 20.85 -1.35 -2.68
C LYS A 97 19.49 -1.80 -2.18
N SER A 98 19.28 -1.80 -0.85
CA SER A 98 17.98 -2.16 -0.26
C SER A 98 16.89 -1.17 -0.70
N ALA A 99 17.15 0.14 -0.68
CA ALA A 99 16.19 1.14 -1.14
C ALA A 99 15.84 0.97 -2.62
N ALA A 100 16.85 0.83 -3.49
CA ALA A 100 16.65 0.67 -4.94
C ALA A 100 15.85 -0.60 -5.26
N LYS A 101 16.22 -1.74 -4.67
CA LYS A 101 15.49 -3.01 -4.86
C LYS A 101 14.05 -2.89 -4.35
N SER A 102 13.84 -2.32 -3.17
CA SER A 102 12.49 -2.19 -2.59
C SER A 102 11.59 -1.34 -3.48
N PHE A 103 12.11 -0.24 -4.01
CA PHE A 103 11.38 0.60 -4.96
C PHE A 103 11.01 -0.18 -6.22
N ILE A 104 11.99 -0.85 -6.85
CA ILE A 104 11.77 -1.62 -8.09
C ILE A 104 10.72 -2.72 -7.87
N PHE A 105 10.88 -3.55 -6.83
CA PHE A 105 9.96 -4.65 -6.59
C PHE A 105 8.55 -4.17 -6.20
N SER A 106 8.43 -3.12 -5.38
CA SER A 106 7.12 -2.53 -5.07
C SER A 106 6.46 -1.89 -6.30
N PHE A 107 7.23 -1.20 -7.14
CA PHE A 107 6.72 -0.58 -8.37
C PHE A 107 6.25 -1.62 -9.38
N LEU A 108 7.05 -2.68 -9.60
CA LEU A 108 6.63 -3.80 -10.45
C LEU A 108 5.37 -4.45 -9.91
N TYR A 109 5.26 -4.59 -8.59
CA TYR A 109 4.04 -5.12 -7.98
C TYR A 109 2.83 -4.22 -8.22
N ALA A 110 2.98 -2.90 -8.12
CA ALA A 110 1.92 -1.94 -8.46
C ALA A 110 1.43 -2.07 -9.90
N VAL A 111 2.37 -2.23 -10.84
CA VAL A 111 2.03 -2.48 -12.24
C VAL A 111 1.27 -3.81 -12.40
N THR A 112 1.71 -4.88 -11.72
CA THR A 112 0.99 -6.16 -11.77
C THR A 112 -0.39 -6.09 -11.15
N ASP A 113 -0.58 -5.26 -10.13
CA ASP A 113 -1.87 -5.05 -9.48
C ASP A 113 -2.87 -4.37 -10.43
N GLU A 114 -2.45 -3.32 -11.12
CA GLU A 114 -3.27 -2.67 -12.16
C GLU A 114 -3.61 -3.62 -13.32
N ILE A 115 -2.65 -4.46 -13.72
CA ILE A 115 -2.92 -5.50 -14.73
C ILE A 115 -3.94 -6.51 -14.20
N HIS A 116 -3.86 -6.90 -12.92
CA HIS A 116 -4.85 -7.78 -12.30
C HIS A 116 -6.25 -7.14 -12.30
N GLN A 117 -6.36 -5.85 -12.00
CA GLN A 117 -7.63 -5.13 -11.97
C GLN A 117 -8.33 -5.07 -13.34
N ILE A 118 -7.62 -5.23 -14.46
CA ILE A 118 -8.22 -5.37 -15.80
C ILE A 118 -9.18 -6.57 -15.85
N PHE A 119 -8.88 -7.62 -15.09
CA PHE A 119 -9.68 -8.85 -15.05
C PHE A 119 -10.80 -8.79 -14.00
N VAL A 120 -10.90 -7.71 -13.22
CA VAL A 120 -11.90 -7.54 -12.17
C VAL A 120 -13.10 -6.77 -12.74
N ALA A 121 -14.29 -7.35 -12.63
CA ALA A 121 -15.52 -6.73 -13.14
C ALA A 121 -15.76 -5.36 -12.51
N GLY A 122 -16.04 -4.36 -13.35
CA GLY A 122 -16.31 -2.99 -12.91
C GLY A 122 -15.09 -2.19 -12.45
N ARG A 123 -13.86 -2.73 -12.58
CA ARG A 123 -12.62 -1.96 -12.46
C ARG A 123 -11.98 -1.74 -13.83
N GLY A 124 -11.30 -0.62 -13.97
CA GLY A 124 -10.49 -0.31 -15.14
C GLY A 124 -9.10 0.11 -14.67
N PRO A 125 -8.03 -0.25 -15.41
CA PRO A 125 -6.68 0.10 -15.04
C PRO A 125 -6.52 1.62 -15.01
N SER A 126 -5.88 2.14 -13.97
CA SER A 126 -5.58 3.54 -13.79
C SER A 126 -4.09 3.75 -13.61
N PRO A 127 -3.40 4.36 -14.59
CA PRO A 127 -2.03 4.83 -14.40
C PRO A 127 -1.88 5.80 -13.21
N VAL A 128 -2.98 6.44 -12.81
CA VAL A 128 -3.04 7.31 -11.63
C VAL A 128 -2.85 6.49 -10.34
N ASP A 129 -3.36 5.26 -10.28
CA ASP A 129 -3.18 4.39 -9.11
C ASP A 129 -1.71 3.97 -8.95
N VAL A 130 -1.02 3.56 -10.02
CA VAL A 130 0.45 3.32 -9.97
C VAL A 130 1.22 4.56 -9.50
N GLY A 131 0.81 5.75 -9.95
CA GLY A 131 1.41 7.01 -9.51
C GLY A 131 1.21 7.25 -8.01
N VAL A 132 0.01 6.99 -7.50
CA VAL A 132 -0.34 7.13 -6.07
C VAL A 132 0.40 6.09 -5.22
N ASP A 133 0.51 4.86 -5.69
CA ASP A 133 1.28 3.79 -5.05
C ASP A 133 2.75 4.18 -4.93
N THR A 134 3.30 4.77 -6.00
CA THR A 134 4.68 5.28 -6.04
C THR A 134 4.90 6.37 -4.98
N ILE A 135 3.92 7.25 -4.75
CA ILE A 135 3.99 8.23 -3.65
C ILE A 135 4.12 7.53 -2.30
N GLY A 136 3.34 6.47 -2.05
CA GLY A 136 3.45 5.65 -0.84
C GLY A 136 4.85 5.08 -0.62
N MET A 137 5.47 4.55 -1.67
CA MET A 137 6.85 4.04 -1.63
C MET A 137 7.85 5.14 -1.28
N LEU A 138 7.72 6.32 -1.90
CA LEU A 138 8.62 7.46 -1.67
C LEU A 138 8.49 8.04 -0.26
N LEU A 139 7.28 8.10 0.28
CA LEU A 139 7.03 8.52 1.66
C LEU A 139 7.78 7.66 2.68
N TYR A 140 8.00 6.38 2.38
CA TYR A 140 8.84 5.51 3.21
C TYR A 140 10.34 5.72 2.93
N LEU A 141 10.75 5.68 1.66
CA LEU A 141 12.17 5.60 1.28
C LEU A 141 12.93 6.91 1.51
N LEU A 142 12.33 8.08 1.24
CA LEU A 142 13.04 9.36 1.34
C LEU A 142 13.51 9.65 2.77
N PRO A 143 12.64 9.61 3.80
CA PRO A 143 13.09 9.80 5.18
C PRO A 143 14.12 8.75 5.61
N ARG A 144 13.95 7.50 5.14
CA ARG A 144 14.84 6.40 5.49
C ARG A 144 16.26 6.59 4.93
N ILE A 145 16.38 7.00 3.67
CA ILE A 145 17.66 7.29 3.02
C ILE A 145 18.34 8.50 3.67
N LEU A 146 17.58 9.57 3.97
CA LEU A 146 18.10 10.76 4.64
C LEU A 146 18.70 10.43 6.00
N LYS A 147 17.98 9.64 6.82
CA LYS A 147 18.46 9.18 8.13
C LYS A 147 19.78 8.42 8.04
N GLU A 148 19.91 7.49 7.09
CA GLU A 148 21.15 6.71 6.90
C GLU A 148 22.30 7.56 6.34
N LYS A 149 22.03 8.56 5.50
CA LYS A 149 23.04 9.53 5.04
C LYS A 149 23.58 10.38 6.17
N ILE A 150 22.70 10.89 7.05
CA ILE A 150 23.11 11.71 8.21
C ILE A 150 23.97 10.87 9.17
N LYS A 151 23.53 9.65 9.49
CA LYS A 151 24.26 8.75 10.38
C LYS A 151 25.69 8.44 9.88
N LYS A 152 25.87 8.26 8.57
CA LYS A 152 27.19 8.05 7.95
C LYS A 152 28.09 9.29 7.87
N ARG A 153 27.53 10.50 8.02
CA ARG A 153 28.33 11.74 8.05
C ARG A 153 28.79 12.11 9.46
N ALA A 154 28.09 11.60 10.48
CA ALA A 154 28.33 11.91 11.89
C ALA A 154 29.26 10.92 12.61
N GLY A 155 29.65 9.83 11.94
CA GLY A 155 30.63 8.86 12.46
C GLY A 155 31.66 8.56 11.37
#